data_AF-A0A7W0QL63-F1
#
_entry.id   AF-A0A7W0QL63-F1
#
_cell.length_a   1.000
_cell.length_b   1.000
_cell.length_c   1.000
_cell.angle_alpha   90.00
_cell.angle_beta   90.00
_cell.angle_gamma   90.00
#
_symmetry.space_group_name_H-M   'P 1'
#
loop_
_entity.id
_entity.type
_entity.pdbx_description
1 polymer ?
#
loop_
_entity_poly.entity_id
_entity_poly.type
_entity_poly.pdbx_seq_one_letter_code
_entity_poly.pdbx_strand_id
1 'polypeptide(L)'
;MPAGGAESTGSSGVPRLVFPLVAKTDLWDNYGDPRGTHSHAGIDMENPWRAPVVAVEAGRVSYAESGLGGCMLYLYGRSGTMYMYIHLNNDLTVRNDNRGGCVKDVTFAVPNGAKVSAGEQVAWNGDSGDANGNPHLHFEVHPGGGADTNPFPHLKRASRPLFSAKLGSPFSLGLRGKLVGAGGGTVQVEVDRVRHYPGGRWLEIDKRPVELNVPPEADIAPALAGKLAVAVHRSIANATSLTVYTTKERATAEAIVGGVGSLGVSRISPDD
;
A
#
# COMPACT_ATOMS: atom_id res chain seq x y z
N MET A 1 38.07 29.04 9.18
CA MET A 1 37.17 28.37 8.21
C MET A 1 37.25 26.88 8.49
N PRO A 2 36.34 26.25 9.25
CA PRO A 2 36.31 24.80 9.33
C PRO A 2 35.56 24.26 8.10
N ALA A 3 36.16 23.26 7.46
CA ALA A 3 35.64 22.56 6.29
C ALA A 3 34.46 21.66 6.67
N GLY A 4 33.51 21.54 5.75
CA GLY A 4 32.23 20.85 5.93
C GLY A 4 32.37 19.35 6.12
N GLY A 5 31.50 18.81 6.96
CA GLY A 5 31.31 17.38 7.13
C GLY A 5 30.69 16.77 5.87
N ALA A 6 31.31 15.71 5.38
CA ALA A 6 30.71 14.81 4.42
C ALA A 6 29.88 13.77 5.19
N GLU A 7 28.54 13.85 5.09
CA GLU A 7 27.68 12.72 5.42
C GLU A 7 27.74 11.71 4.26
N SER A 8 28.60 10.70 4.36
CA SER A 8 28.58 9.53 3.50
C SER A 8 27.93 8.36 4.23
N THR A 9 26.62 8.18 4.06
CA THR A 9 25.95 6.91 4.41
C THR A 9 24.96 6.51 3.31
N GLY A 10 25.48 6.14 2.15
CA GLY A 10 24.72 5.38 1.15
C GLY A 10 25.00 3.90 1.38
N SER A 11 24.09 3.16 2.01
CA SER A 11 24.24 1.70 2.04
C SER A 11 24.06 1.18 0.61
N SER A 12 25.08 0.53 0.06
CA SER A 12 24.99 -0.19 -1.21
C SER A 12 24.08 -1.41 -1.02
N GLY A 13 22.78 -1.26 -1.29
CA GLY A 13 21.82 -2.35 -1.22
C GLY A 13 20.37 -1.89 -1.24
N VAL A 14 19.48 -2.80 -1.63
CA VAL A 14 18.04 -2.57 -1.63
C VAL A 14 17.55 -2.45 -0.18
N PRO A 15 16.95 -1.31 0.23
CA PRO A 15 16.48 -1.12 1.60
C PRO A 15 15.29 -2.04 1.90
N ARG A 16 14.82 -2.01 3.15
CA ARG A 16 13.50 -2.58 3.46
C ARG A 16 12.43 -1.73 2.77
N LEU A 17 11.64 -2.39 1.92
CA LEU A 17 10.63 -1.74 1.11
C LEU A 17 9.30 -1.58 1.86
N VAL A 18 8.49 -0.61 1.45
CA VAL A 18 7.03 -0.70 1.55
C VAL A 18 6.53 -1.60 0.43
N PHE A 19 5.55 -2.46 0.71
CA PHE A 19 4.97 -3.31 -0.33
C PHE A 19 4.31 -2.43 -1.41
N PRO A 20 4.50 -2.70 -2.71
CA PRO A 20 4.18 -1.74 -3.78
C PRO A 20 2.68 -1.51 -4.01
N LEU A 21 1.79 -2.13 -3.24
CA LEU A 21 0.35 -2.13 -3.43
C LEU A 21 -0.43 -2.02 -2.11
N VAL A 22 -1.62 -1.43 -2.19
CA VAL A 22 -2.66 -1.50 -1.15
C VAL A 22 -3.81 -2.37 -1.67
N ALA A 23 -3.63 -3.68 -1.59
CA ALA A 23 -4.67 -4.66 -1.90
C ALA A 23 -4.29 -6.04 -1.37
N LYS A 24 -5.27 -6.93 -1.27
CA LYS A 24 -5.03 -8.37 -1.21
C LYS A 24 -4.26 -8.76 -2.45
N THR A 25 -3.16 -9.50 -2.25
CA THR A 25 -2.18 -9.77 -3.29
C THR A 25 -1.78 -11.23 -3.24
N ASP A 26 -1.92 -11.93 -4.37
CA ASP A 26 -1.35 -13.26 -4.51
C ASP A 26 0.11 -13.10 -4.96
N LEU A 27 1.03 -13.55 -4.10
CA LEU A 27 2.47 -13.36 -4.25
C LEU A 27 3.18 -14.73 -4.23
N TRP A 28 3.89 -15.04 -5.31
CA TRP A 28 4.77 -16.21 -5.39
C TRP A 28 6.06 -15.85 -6.13
N ASP A 29 7.05 -16.74 -6.08
CA ASP A 29 8.32 -16.55 -6.78
C ASP A 29 8.16 -17.03 -8.23
N ASN A 30 7.97 -16.09 -9.16
CA ASN A 30 7.95 -16.31 -10.61
C ASN A 30 9.13 -15.62 -11.31
N TYR A 31 10.13 -15.17 -10.55
CA TYR A 31 11.33 -14.56 -11.12
C TYR A 31 12.14 -15.62 -11.86
N GLY A 32 12.59 -15.29 -13.08
CA GLY A 32 13.33 -16.20 -13.94
C GLY A 32 12.45 -17.15 -14.77
N ASP A 33 11.13 -17.17 -14.56
CA ASP A 33 10.21 -18.02 -15.32
C ASP A 33 10.35 -17.77 -16.84
N PRO A 34 10.22 -18.81 -17.70
CA PRO A 34 10.38 -18.65 -19.14
C PRO A 34 9.31 -17.75 -19.77
N ARG A 35 9.72 -16.70 -20.50
CA ARG A 35 8.87 -15.82 -21.33
C ARG A 35 9.09 -16.03 -22.83
N GLY A 36 9.37 -17.27 -23.21
CA GLY A 36 9.67 -17.67 -24.59
C GLY A 36 11.10 -17.32 -25.01
N THR A 37 11.39 -16.03 -25.22
CA THR A 37 12.69 -15.56 -25.72
C THR A 37 13.65 -15.10 -24.62
N HIS A 38 13.14 -14.86 -23.42
CA HIS A 38 13.89 -14.37 -22.27
C HIS A 38 13.32 -14.94 -20.96
N SER A 39 14.04 -14.71 -19.87
CA SER A 39 13.58 -15.01 -18.51
C SER A 39 12.82 -13.82 -17.93
N HIS A 40 11.85 -14.08 -17.08
CA HIS A 40 11.07 -13.07 -16.38
C HIS A 40 11.95 -12.24 -15.42
N ALA A 41 12.09 -10.93 -15.68
CA ALA A 41 13.01 -10.02 -14.98
C ALA A 41 12.44 -9.43 -13.67
N GLY A 42 11.23 -9.81 -13.29
CA GLY A 42 10.51 -9.24 -12.15
C GLY A 42 9.66 -10.26 -11.41
N ILE A 43 8.75 -9.75 -10.58
CA ILE A 43 7.66 -10.53 -10.00
C ILE A 43 6.34 -9.97 -10.51
N ASP A 44 5.49 -10.87 -11.01
CA ASP A 44 4.08 -10.55 -11.27
C ASP A 44 3.29 -10.84 -10.01
N MET A 45 2.55 -9.82 -9.55
CA MET A 45 1.65 -9.91 -8.41
C MET A 45 0.22 -9.77 -8.91
N GLU A 46 -0.58 -10.81 -8.73
CA GLU A 46 -2.00 -10.80 -9.14
C GLU A 46 -2.80 -9.91 -8.19
N ASN A 47 -3.49 -8.92 -8.76
CA ASN A 47 -4.05 -7.83 -7.98
C ASN A 47 -5.33 -7.25 -8.59
N PRO A 48 -6.27 -6.75 -7.76
CA PRO A 48 -7.47 -6.11 -8.29
C PRO A 48 -7.17 -4.92 -9.21
N TRP A 49 -7.98 -4.80 -10.27
CA TRP A 49 -7.97 -3.63 -11.14
C TRP A 49 -8.10 -2.31 -10.35
N ARG A 50 -7.26 -1.34 -10.70
CA ARG A 50 -7.08 -0.05 -10.03
C ARG A 50 -6.71 -0.11 -8.55
N ALA A 51 -6.13 -1.21 -8.07
CA ALA A 51 -5.51 -1.19 -6.74
C ALA A 51 -4.49 -0.02 -6.65
N PRO A 52 -4.44 0.74 -5.54
CA PRO A 52 -3.41 1.77 -5.37
C PRO A 52 -2.02 1.15 -5.44
N VAL A 53 -1.19 1.65 -6.35
CA VAL A 53 0.24 1.32 -6.45
C VAL A 53 1.02 2.44 -5.75
N VAL A 54 1.92 2.08 -4.85
CA VAL A 54 2.65 3.03 -3.99
C VAL A 54 4.17 2.98 -4.23
N ALA A 55 4.83 4.10 -3.92
CA ALA A 55 6.29 4.14 -3.91
C ALA A 55 6.85 3.21 -2.83
N VAL A 56 7.73 2.27 -3.21
CA VAL A 56 8.33 1.30 -2.29
C VAL A 56 9.35 1.93 -1.33
N GLU A 57 9.94 3.05 -1.72
CA GLU A 57 10.77 3.92 -0.89
C GLU A 57 10.63 5.38 -1.32
N ALA A 58 11.25 6.31 -0.60
CA ALA A 58 11.30 7.70 -1.04
C ALA A 58 12.18 7.83 -2.29
N GLY A 59 11.78 8.66 -3.25
CA GLY A 59 12.50 8.76 -4.52
C GLY A 59 11.89 9.75 -5.50
N ARG A 60 12.25 9.60 -6.77
CA ARG A 60 11.71 10.39 -7.88
C ARG A 60 11.09 9.47 -8.93
N VAL A 61 9.86 9.78 -9.34
CA VAL A 61 9.18 9.00 -10.37
C VAL A 61 9.52 9.50 -11.78
N SER A 62 9.56 8.60 -12.75
CA SER A 62 9.56 8.92 -14.17
C SER A 62 8.56 8.04 -14.89
N TYR A 63 7.73 8.63 -15.76
CA TYR A 63 6.83 7.84 -16.60
C TYR A 63 7.62 7.13 -17.70
N ALA A 64 7.07 6.02 -18.17
CA ALA A 64 7.51 5.31 -19.36
C ALA A 64 6.33 4.59 -20.01
N GLU A 65 6.50 4.23 -21.28
CA GLU A 65 5.53 3.42 -22.02
C GLU A 65 6.29 2.51 -23.00
N SER A 66 5.82 1.29 -23.17
CA SER A 66 6.35 0.37 -24.17
C SER A 66 5.26 -0.54 -24.72
N GLY A 67 5.51 -1.19 -25.86
CA GLY A 67 4.52 -2.09 -26.46
C GLY A 67 4.17 -3.29 -25.58
N LEU A 68 5.18 -3.92 -24.95
CA LEU A 68 4.96 -5.06 -24.06
C LEU A 68 4.53 -4.61 -22.66
N GLY A 69 5.26 -3.68 -22.06
CA GLY A 69 4.98 -3.25 -20.68
C GLY A 69 3.79 -2.30 -20.51
N GLY A 70 3.23 -1.79 -21.62
CA GLY A 70 2.15 -0.81 -21.60
C GLY A 70 2.56 0.46 -20.85
N CYS A 71 1.67 0.96 -20.00
CA CYS A 71 1.93 2.09 -19.12
C CYS A 71 2.84 1.69 -17.96
N MET A 72 3.92 2.44 -17.76
CA MET A 72 4.97 2.10 -16.82
C MET A 72 5.42 3.29 -15.98
N LEU A 73 5.99 3.00 -14.81
CA LEU A 73 6.63 3.98 -13.95
C LEU A 73 7.99 3.45 -13.48
N TYR A 74 9.02 4.28 -13.61
CA TYR A 74 10.29 4.11 -12.91
C TYR A 74 10.27 4.87 -11.59
N LEU A 75 10.73 4.25 -10.52
CA LEU A 75 11.06 4.94 -9.27
C LEU A 75 12.56 4.90 -9.06
N TYR A 76 13.20 6.06 -9.13
CA TYR A 76 14.60 6.24 -8.73
C TYR A 76 14.65 6.46 -7.22
N GLY A 77 14.89 5.40 -6.47
CA GLY A 77 14.90 5.38 -5.01
C GLY A 77 16.07 6.18 -4.43
N ARG A 78 15.87 6.73 -3.23
CA ARG A 78 16.92 7.45 -2.49
C ARG A 78 18.10 6.53 -2.16
N SER A 79 17.87 5.22 -2.05
CA SER A 79 18.93 4.21 -1.89
C SER A 79 19.88 4.10 -3.09
N GLY A 80 19.51 4.65 -4.26
CA GLY A 80 20.19 4.42 -5.53
C GLY A 80 19.67 3.19 -6.28
N THR A 81 18.70 2.45 -5.72
CA THR A 81 17.97 1.39 -6.43
C THR A 81 16.95 2.01 -7.38
N MET A 82 16.84 1.46 -8.59
CA MET A 82 15.76 1.76 -9.53
C MET A 82 14.72 0.64 -9.46
N TYR A 83 13.44 1.00 -9.48
CA TYR A 83 12.33 0.07 -9.52
C TYR A 83 11.46 0.31 -10.74
N MET A 84 10.95 -0.76 -11.35
CA MET A 84 10.00 -0.69 -12.45
C MET A 84 8.63 -1.14 -11.97
N TYR A 85 7.59 -0.41 -12.36
CA TYR A 85 6.19 -0.73 -12.16
C TYR A 85 5.55 -0.80 -13.54
N ILE A 86 5.13 -1.99 -13.95
CA ILE A 86 4.72 -2.29 -15.33
C ILE A 86 3.26 -2.78 -15.34
N HIS A 87 2.60 -2.69 -16.49
CA HIS A 87 1.18 -3.00 -16.70
C HIS A 87 0.22 -2.07 -15.93
N LEU A 88 0.62 -0.82 -15.68
CA LEU A 88 -0.24 0.14 -14.98
C LEU A 88 -1.53 0.42 -15.75
N ASN A 89 -2.57 0.90 -15.07
CA ASN A 89 -3.90 1.08 -15.64
C ASN A 89 -3.95 2.00 -16.86
N ASN A 90 -4.55 1.55 -17.96
CA ASN A 90 -4.94 2.36 -19.11
C ASN A 90 -6.45 2.32 -19.38
N ASP A 91 -7.25 1.73 -18.49
CA ASP A 91 -8.70 1.65 -18.61
C ASP A 91 -9.44 2.80 -17.93
N LEU A 92 -10.61 3.14 -18.49
CA LEU A 92 -11.57 4.03 -17.83
C LEU A 92 -12.62 3.28 -17.01
N THR A 93 -12.89 2.03 -17.35
CA THR A 93 -13.96 1.22 -16.74
C THR A 93 -13.48 -0.20 -16.42
N VAL A 94 -14.24 -0.93 -15.63
CA VAL A 94 -13.96 -2.34 -15.27
C VAL A 94 -14.01 -3.32 -16.47
N ARG A 95 -14.24 -2.84 -17.70
CA ARG A 95 -14.52 -3.69 -18.87
C ARG A 95 -13.30 -3.95 -19.75
N ASN A 96 -12.08 -3.64 -19.29
CA ASN A 96 -10.87 -3.69 -20.10
C ASN A 96 -11.06 -2.97 -21.45
N ASP A 97 -11.28 -1.66 -21.38
CA ASP A 97 -11.61 -0.85 -22.56
C ASP A 97 -10.39 -0.22 -23.25
N ASN A 98 -9.22 -0.17 -22.61
CA ASN A 98 -7.98 0.41 -23.12
C ASN A 98 -8.10 1.88 -23.59
N ARG A 99 -9.12 2.62 -23.13
CA ARG A 99 -9.43 3.98 -23.65
C ARG A 99 -8.83 5.13 -22.85
N GLY A 100 -8.22 4.86 -21.71
CA GLY A 100 -7.74 5.87 -20.77
C GLY A 100 -6.33 6.37 -21.05
N GLY A 101 -5.47 5.54 -21.66
CA GLY A 101 -4.08 5.88 -21.97
C GLY A 101 -3.19 6.09 -20.74
N CYS A 102 -1.88 6.32 -20.97
CA CYS A 102 -0.87 6.47 -19.92
C CYS A 102 -0.79 7.89 -19.36
N VAL A 103 -1.83 8.32 -18.64
CA VAL A 103 -1.99 9.72 -18.20
C VAL A 103 -2.27 9.85 -16.70
N LYS A 104 -2.15 11.09 -16.18
CA LYS A 104 -2.48 11.40 -14.79
C LYS A 104 -3.96 11.10 -14.51
N ASP A 105 -4.25 10.59 -13.31
CA ASP A 105 -5.56 10.22 -12.78
C ASP A 105 -6.24 9.00 -13.43
N VAL A 106 -5.72 8.52 -14.57
CA VAL A 106 -6.02 7.21 -15.16
C VAL A 106 -4.98 6.19 -14.74
N THR A 107 -3.71 6.44 -15.05
CA THR A 107 -2.57 5.56 -14.77
C THR A 107 -1.81 6.02 -13.55
N PHE A 108 -1.42 7.30 -13.55
CA PHE A 108 -0.48 7.88 -12.59
C PHE A 108 -1.20 8.76 -11.57
N ALA A 109 -0.82 8.69 -10.31
CA ALA A 109 -1.40 9.49 -9.23
C ALA A 109 -0.61 10.79 -8.93
N VAL A 110 0.65 10.86 -9.40
CA VAL A 110 1.55 12.00 -9.20
C VAL A 110 2.16 12.40 -10.54
N PRO A 111 2.52 13.69 -10.77
CA PRO A 111 3.08 14.11 -12.05
C PRO A 111 4.45 13.47 -12.34
N ASN A 112 4.81 13.39 -13.63
CA ASN A 112 6.13 12.94 -14.04
C ASN A 112 7.24 13.77 -13.37
N GLY A 113 8.25 13.13 -12.80
CA GLY A 113 9.31 13.79 -12.05
C GLY A 113 8.95 14.16 -10.61
N ALA A 114 7.79 13.76 -10.08
CA ALA A 114 7.45 14.02 -8.68
C ALA A 114 8.47 13.37 -7.72
N LYS A 115 8.81 14.10 -6.65
CA LYS A 115 9.44 13.52 -5.47
C LYS A 115 8.35 12.92 -4.59
N VAL A 116 8.53 11.67 -4.17
CA VAL A 116 7.53 10.89 -3.44
C VAL A 116 8.11 10.31 -2.17
N SER A 117 7.26 10.06 -1.18
CA SER A 117 7.62 9.32 0.05
C SER A 117 7.22 7.86 -0.06
N ALA A 118 7.87 6.97 0.71
CA ALA A 118 7.46 5.57 0.78
C ALA A 118 5.99 5.46 1.23
N GLY A 119 5.18 4.64 0.53
CA GLY A 119 3.74 4.50 0.78
C GLY A 119 2.84 5.58 0.15
N GLU A 120 3.43 6.59 -0.49
CA GLU A 120 2.67 7.56 -1.31
C GLU A 120 2.16 6.87 -2.57
N GLN A 121 0.89 7.07 -2.92
CA GLN A 121 0.33 6.51 -4.14
C GLN A 121 0.99 7.17 -5.36
N VAL A 122 1.49 6.37 -6.29
CA VAL A 122 2.14 6.83 -7.52
C VAL A 122 1.40 6.41 -8.78
N ALA A 123 0.61 5.34 -8.73
CA ALA A 123 -0.13 4.83 -9.87
C ALA A 123 -1.36 4.00 -9.47
N TRP A 124 -2.02 3.45 -10.47
CA TRP A 124 -3.11 2.50 -10.38
C TRP A 124 -2.72 1.19 -11.06
N ASN A 125 -2.95 0.06 -10.39
CA ASN A 125 -2.77 -1.27 -10.97
C ASN A 125 -3.72 -1.47 -12.17
N GLY A 126 -3.26 -2.16 -13.21
CA GLY A 126 -4.06 -2.46 -14.38
C GLY A 126 -3.51 -3.63 -15.16
N ASP A 127 -3.77 -3.63 -16.46
CA ASP A 127 -3.47 -4.70 -17.41
C ASP A 127 -2.97 -4.15 -18.76
N SER A 128 -2.41 -2.95 -18.80
CA SER A 128 -1.94 -2.39 -20.07
C SER A 128 -0.76 -3.19 -20.66
N GLY A 129 -0.56 -3.10 -21.98
CA GLY A 129 0.49 -3.84 -22.66
C GLY A 129 0.08 -5.28 -22.98
N ASP A 130 0.99 -6.23 -22.85
CA ASP A 130 0.71 -7.65 -23.08
C ASP A 130 -0.01 -8.35 -21.91
N ALA A 131 -0.21 -7.64 -20.79
CA ALA A 131 -1.06 -8.07 -19.68
C ALA A 131 -2.58 -7.96 -19.96
N ASN A 132 -2.98 -7.42 -21.11
CA ASN A 132 -4.36 -7.04 -21.42
C ASN A 132 -5.41 -8.12 -21.08
N GLY A 133 -6.30 -7.81 -20.13
CA GLY A 133 -7.32 -8.71 -19.61
C GLY A 133 -6.93 -9.49 -18.35
N ASN A 134 -5.70 -9.37 -17.87
CA ASN A 134 -5.23 -9.94 -16.60
C ASN A 134 -4.55 -8.88 -15.72
N PRO A 135 -5.30 -8.13 -14.90
CA PRO A 135 -4.70 -7.09 -14.06
C PRO A 135 -3.71 -7.61 -13.02
N HIS A 136 -2.44 -7.24 -13.16
CA HIS A 136 -1.37 -7.58 -12.23
C HIS A 136 -0.30 -6.49 -12.24
N LEU A 137 0.47 -6.39 -11.16
CA LEU A 137 1.64 -5.52 -11.13
C LEU A 137 2.88 -6.36 -11.41
N HIS A 138 3.52 -6.10 -12.54
CA HIS A 138 4.89 -6.56 -12.77
C HIS A 138 5.87 -5.57 -12.13
N PHE A 139 6.72 -6.06 -11.24
CA PHE A 139 7.63 -5.26 -10.44
C PHE A 139 9.08 -5.73 -10.53
N GLU A 140 9.99 -4.84 -10.91
CA GLU A 140 11.42 -5.13 -11.03
C GLU A 140 12.25 -4.33 -10.00
N VAL A 141 13.42 -4.87 -9.64
CA VAL A 141 14.37 -4.26 -8.68
C VAL A 141 15.77 -4.26 -9.30
N HIS A 142 16.33 -3.05 -9.49
CA HIS A 142 17.63 -2.83 -10.11
C HIS A 142 18.55 -2.06 -9.15
N PRO A 143 19.32 -2.76 -8.29
CA PRO A 143 20.27 -2.12 -7.38
C PRO A 143 21.29 -1.27 -8.14
N GLY A 144 21.47 -0.02 -7.74
CA GLY A 144 22.37 0.92 -8.43
C GLY A 144 21.95 1.28 -9.86
N GLY A 145 20.73 0.93 -10.28
CA GLY A 145 20.26 1.09 -11.66
C GLY A 145 20.87 0.10 -12.66
N GLY A 146 21.48 -0.99 -12.19
CA GLY A 146 22.08 -2.04 -13.02
C GLY A 146 21.10 -3.11 -13.49
N ALA A 147 21.60 -4.35 -13.58
CA ALA A 147 20.77 -5.52 -13.91
C ALA A 147 19.66 -5.74 -12.87
N ASP A 148 18.57 -6.38 -13.31
CA ASP A 148 17.51 -6.82 -12.41
C ASP A 148 18.03 -7.87 -11.41
N THR A 149 17.36 -7.93 -10.27
CA THR A 149 17.60 -8.92 -9.22
C THR A 149 16.26 -9.42 -8.71
N ASN A 150 16.19 -10.68 -8.26
CA ASN A 150 14.94 -11.28 -7.80
C ASN A 150 14.24 -10.39 -6.73
N PRO A 151 13.06 -9.80 -7.04
CA PRO A 151 12.31 -8.96 -6.11
C PRO A 151 11.66 -9.74 -4.95
N PHE A 152 11.39 -11.03 -5.10
CA PHE A 152 10.57 -11.83 -4.18
C PHE A 152 11.05 -11.79 -2.71
N PRO A 153 12.36 -11.92 -2.39
CA PRO A 153 12.84 -11.80 -1.02
C PRO A 153 12.59 -10.40 -0.42
N HIS A 154 12.66 -9.34 -1.23
CA HIS A 154 12.39 -7.97 -0.80
C HIS A 154 10.90 -7.76 -0.53
N LEU A 155 10.04 -8.23 -1.45
CA LEU A 155 8.59 -8.19 -1.33
C LEU A 155 8.08 -8.95 -0.09
N LYS A 156 8.65 -10.13 0.20
CA LYS A 156 8.31 -10.90 1.41
C LYS A 156 8.62 -10.18 2.72
N ARG A 157 9.66 -9.37 2.77
CA ARG A 157 10.07 -8.61 3.97
C ARG A 157 9.50 -7.20 4.03
N ALA A 158 8.83 -6.77 2.95
CA ALA A 158 8.31 -5.43 2.83
C ALA A 158 7.23 -5.15 3.87
N SER A 159 7.17 -3.91 4.36
CA SER A 159 6.10 -3.45 5.23
C SER A 159 4.84 -3.25 4.38
N ARG A 160 3.77 -4.00 4.65
CA ARG A 160 2.51 -3.88 3.91
C ARG A 160 1.75 -2.61 4.35
N PRO A 161 1.51 -1.64 3.44
CA PRO A 161 0.71 -0.47 3.77
C PRO A 161 -0.75 -0.88 4.03
N LEU A 162 -1.35 -0.31 5.08
CA LEU A 162 -2.78 -0.41 5.34
C LEU A 162 -3.57 0.51 4.40
N PHE A 163 -3.01 1.66 4.05
CA PHE A 163 -3.58 2.61 3.08
C PHE A 163 -2.45 3.38 2.39
N SER A 164 -2.75 4.07 1.30
CA SER A 164 -1.80 4.97 0.63
C SER A 164 -2.06 6.43 1.03
N ALA A 165 -0.99 7.18 1.30
CA ALA A 165 -1.08 8.62 1.55
C ALA A 165 0.27 9.31 1.35
N LYS A 166 0.21 10.61 1.05
CA LYS A 166 1.39 11.47 1.10
C LYS A 166 1.70 11.83 2.55
N LEU A 167 2.95 11.75 2.98
CA LEU A 167 3.31 12.12 4.35
C LEU A 167 2.87 13.56 4.68
N GLY A 168 2.28 13.73 5.86
CA GLY A 168 1.71 14.98 6.34
C GLY A 168 0.33 15.34 5.77
N SER A 169 -0.19 14.62 4.77
CA SER A 169 -1.54 14.87 4.26
C SER A 169 -2.60 14.44 5.27
N PRO A 170 -3.73 15.16 5.36
CA PRO A 170 -4.83 14.74 6.21
C PRO A 170 -5.39 13.40 5.71
N PHE A 171 -5.74 12.51 6.63
CA PHE A 171 -6.43 11.26 6.33
C PHE A 171 -7.41 10.90 7.44
N SER A 172 -8.37 10.07 7.08
CA SER A 172 -9.17 9.26 8.00
C SER A 172 -9.59 7.99 7.25
N LEU A 173 -9.81 6.90 7.97
CA LEU A 173 -10.08 5.59 7.38
C LEU A 173 -11.42 5.04 7.85
N GLY A 174 -12.00 4.20 7.01
CA GLY A 174 -12.92 3.15 7.44
C GLY A 174 -12.20 1.82 7.38
N LEU A 175 -12.26 1.04 8.46
CA LEU A 175 -11.68 -0.29 8.58
C LEU A 175 -12.81 -1.27 8.89
N ARG A 176 -12.93 -2.32 8.08
CA ARG A 176 -13.86 -3.43 8.33
C ARG A 176 -13.07 -4.66 8.72
N GLY A 177 -13.66 -5.42 9.63
CA GLY A 177 -13.02 -6.62 10.13
C GLY A 177 -13.68 -7.15 11.38
N LYS A 178 -12.94 -7.98 12.10
CA LYS A 178 -13.40 -8.66 13.30
C LYS A 178 -12.74 -8.10 14.54
N LEU A 179 -13.53 -7.76 15.56
CA LEU A 179 -12.99 -7.39 16.86
C LEU A 179 -12.37 -8.63 17.53
N VAL A 180 -11.05 -8.61 17.72
CA VAL A 180 -10.30 -9.73 18.30
C VAL A 180 -9.69 -9.40 19.66
N GLY A 181 -9.60 -8.11 20.03
CA GLY A 181 -9.14 -7.67 21.33
C GLY A 181 -9.68 -6.30 21.70
N ALA A 182 -9.84 -6.03 23.00
CA ALA A 182 -10.28 -4.75 23.52
C ALA A 182 -9.86 -4.54 24.98
N GLY A 183 -9.78 -3.28 25.41
CA GLY A 183 -9.52 -2.85 26.78
C GLY A 183 -8.22 -2.05 26.91
N GLY A 184 -8.00 -1.43 28.06
CA GLY A 184 -6.83 -0.59 28.30
C GLY A 184 -6.76 0.66 27.41
N GLY A 185 -7.90 1.13 26.92
CA GLY A 185 -7.98 2.28 25.99
C GLY A 185 -7.66 1.92 24.53
N THR A 186 -7.60 0.64 24.17
CA THR A 186 -7.34 0.20 22.79
C THR A 186 -8.35 -0.84 22.30
N VAL A 187 -8.44 -0.96 20.98
CA VAL A 187 -9.08 -2.07 20.28
C VAL A 187 -8.12 -2.72 19.33
N GLN A 188 -8.24 -4.03 19.17
CA GLN A 188 -7.56 -4.79 18.14
C GLN A 188 -8.59 -5.40 17.20
N VAL A 189 -8.49 -5.04 15.93
CA VAL A 189 -9.38 -5.51 14.86
C VAL A 189 -8.54 -6.30 13.87
N GLU A 190 -8.95 -7.53 13.56
CA GLU A 190 -8.44 -8.25 12.40
C GLU A 190 -9.10 -7.63 11.16
N VAL A 191 -8.40 -6.68 10.54
CA VAL A 191 -8.88 -5.90 9.40
C VAL A 191 -8.70 -6.71 8.13
N ASP A 192 -9.74 -6.77 7.31
CA ASP A 192 -9.73 -7.39 5.99
C ASP A 192 -10.11 -6.44 4.86
N ARG A 193 -10.67 -5.26 5.20
CA ARG A 193 -10.99 -4.21 4.24
C ARG A 193 -10.71 -2.81 4.79
N VAL A 194 -10.26 -1.93 3.91
CA VAL A 194 -9.90 -0.54 4.21
C VAL A 194 -10.45 0.40 3.15
N ARG A 195 -10.75 1.63 3.56
CA ARG A 195 -11.01 2.76 2.65
C ARG A 195 -10.53 4.06 3.27
N HIS A 196 -10.21 5.04 2.43
CA HIS A 196 -10.25 6.44 2.86
C HIS A 196 -11.67 6.85 3.21
N TYR A 197 -11.86 7.68 4.23
CA TYR A 197 -13.15 8.11 4.73
C TYR A 197 -13.16 9.63 5.01
N PRO A 198 -14.26 10.36 4.73
CA PRO A 198 -15.44 9.93 3.98
C PRO A 198 -15.14 9.63 2.50
N GLY A 199 -15.96 8.78 1.88
CA GLY A 199 -15.77 8.35 0.49
C GLY A 199 -14.95 7.06 0.39
N GLY A 200 -14.10 6.99 -0.65
CA GLY A 200 -13.21 5.85 -0.93
C GLY A 200 -13.94 4.55 -1.29
N ARG A 201 -13.38 3.76 -2.20
CA ARG A 201 -13.84 2.38 -2.39
C ARG A 201 -13.27 1.50 -1.28
N TRP A 202 -14.04 0.50 -0.86
CA TRP A 202 -13.51 -0.57 -0.02
C TRP A 202 -12.51 -1.40 -0.83
N LEU A 203 -11.30 -1.51 -0.31
CA LEU A 203 -10.24 -2.36 -0.82
C LEU A 203 -10.13 -3.57 0.10
N GLU A 204 -10.15 -4.77 -0.46
CA GLU A 204 -9.75 -5.97 0.28
C GLU A 204 -8.24 -5.95 0.48
N ILE A 205 -7.78 -6.36 1.66
CA ILE A 205 -6.37 -6.46 2.02
C ILE A 205 -6.08 -7.82 2.64
N ASP A 206 -4.80 -8.18 2.71
CA ASP A 206 -4.39 -9.33 3.52
C ASP A 206 -4.80 -9.12 4.97
N LYS A 207 -5.48 -10.11 5.55
CA LYS A 207 -5.99 -10.03 6.92
C LYS A 207 -4.85 -9.80 7.90
N ARG A 208 -5.01 -8.79 8.76
CA ARG A 208 -4.02 -8.50 9.80
C ARG A 208 -4.65 -7.82 11.01
N PRO A 209 -4.13 -8.07 12.22
CA PRO A 209 -4.50 -7.28 13.38
C PRO A 209 -4.01 -5.84 13.21
N VAL A 210 -4.87 -4.89 13.53
CA VAL A 210 -4.57 -3.46 13.66
C VAL A 210 -5.05 -3.03 15.03
N GLU A 211 -4.15 -2.45 15.81
CA GLU A 211 -4.47 -1.88 17.11
C GLU A 211 -4.74 -0.38 16.98
N LEU A 212 -5.86 0.08 17.53
CA LEU A 212 -6.28 1.47 17.51
C LEU A 212 -6.50 2.00 18.92
N ASN A 213 -6.17 3.26 19.12
CA ASN A 213 -6.44 3.97 20.36
C ASN A 213 -7.91 4.38 20.41
N VAL A 214 -8.57 4.17 21.54
CA VAL A 214 -9.96 4.58 21.76
C VAL A 214 -9.95 5.82 22.66
N PRO A 215 -10.01 7.03 22.09
CA PRO A 215 -10.08 8.24 22.89
C PRO A 215 -11.45 8.35 23.60
N PRO A 216 -11.55 9.10 24.72
CA PRO A 216 -12.80 9.20 25.49
C PRO A 216 -14.01 9.72 24.70
N GLU A 217 -13.77 10.51 23.66
CA GLU A 217 -14.77 11.08 22.78
C GLU A 217 -15.24 10.14 21.64
N ALA A 218 -14.68 8.93 21.54
CA ALA A 218 -15.06 7.99 20.49
C ALA A 218 -16.53 7.58 20.59
N ASP A 219 -17.24 7.62 19.47
CA ASP A 219 -18.64 7.18 19.37
C ASP A 219 -18.70 5.64 19.26
N ILE A 220 -18.95 4.97 20.38
CA ILE A 220 -18.97 3.52 20.48
C ILE A 220 -20.41 3.02 20.54
N ALA A 221 -20.78 2.13 19.63
CA ALA A 221 -22.09 1.49 19.68
C ALA A 221 -22.34 0.81 21.06
N PRO A 222 -23.52 1.00 21.68
CA PRO A 222 -23.80 0.47 23.02
C PRO A 222 -23.57 -1.03 23.19
N ALA A 223 -23.83 -1.81 22.14
CA ALA A 223 -23.60 -3.27 22.13
C ALA A 223 -22.12 -3.67 22.30
N LEU A 224 -21.18 -2.75 22.02
CA LEU A 224 -19.74 -2.97 22.13
C LEU A 224 -19.13 -2.30 23.37
N ALA A 225 -19.80 -1.31 23.97
CA ALA A 225 -19.27 -0.52 25.07
C ALA A 225 -18.80 -1.37 26.27
N GLY A 226 -19.57 -2.40 26.64
CA GLY A 226 -19.20 -3.30 27.75
C GLY A 226 -17.92 -4.11 27.50
N LYS A 227 -17.60 -4.44 26.23
CA LYS A 227 -16.36 -5.12 25.87
C LYS A 227 -15.14 -4.19 25.93
N LEU A 228 -15.36 -2.88 25.80
CA LEU A 228 -14.32 -1.85 25.71
C LEU A 228 -13.97 -1.22 27.05
N ALA A 229 -14.93 -1.17 27.99
CA ALA A 229 -14.78 -0.56 29.31
C ALA A 229 -13.84 -1.33 30.28
N VAL A 230 -13.10 -2.33 29.80
CA VAL A 230 -12.19 -3.15 30.63
C VAL A 230 -10.84 -2.44 30.75
N ALA A 231 -10.31 -2.33 31.97
CA ALA A 231 -9.06 -1.61 32.27
C ALA A 231 -7.80 -2.23 31.64
N VAL A 232 -7.85 -3.50 31.24
CA VAL A 232 -6.73 -4.25 30.67
C VAL A 232 -7.14 -4.81 29.31
N HIS A 233 -6.25 -4.73 28.33
CA HIS A 233 -6.46 -5.32 27.01
C HIS A 233 -6.59 -6.85 27.10
N ARG A 234 -7.63 -7.41 26.48
CA ARG A 234 -7.90 -8.85 26.47
C ARG A 234 -8.37 -9.30 25.09
N SER A 235 -7.99 -10.52 24.71
CA SER A 235 -8.51 -11.19 23.51
C SER A 235 -10.01 -11.51 23.66
N ILE A 236 -10.75 -11.46 22.56
CA ILE A 236 -12.19 -11.73 22.51
C ILE A 236 -12.43 -13.03 21.74
N ALA A 237 -13.01 -14.03 22.41
CA ALA A 237 -13.27 -15.35 21.82
C ALA A 237 -14.38 -15.31 20.75
N ASN A 238 -15.44 -14.53 20.98
CA ASN A 238 -16.55 -14.37 20.02
C ASN A 238 -16.37 -13.09 19.22
N ALA A 239 -15.55 -13.21 18.18
CA ALA A 239 -15.22 -12.10 17.28
C ALA A 239 -16.48 -11.53 16.63
N THR A 240 -16.68 -10.22 16.78
CA THR A 240 -17.83 -9.49 16.23
C THR A 240 -17.39 -8.72 15.00
N SER A 241 -18.09 -8.89 13.87
CA SER A 241 -17.85 -8.07 12.67
C SER A 241 -18.26 -6.63 12.95
N LEU A 242 -17.40 -5.70 12.54
CA LEU A 242 -17.63 -4.28 12.76
C LEU A 242 -16.91 -3.43 11.71
N THR A 243 -17.34 -2.17 11.68
CA THR A 243 -16.65 -1.09 11.00
C THR A 243 -16.10 -0.09 12.03
N VAL A 244 -14.80 0.15 12.01
CA VAL A 244 -14.13 1.24 12.73
C VAL A 244 -13.90 2.42 11.79
N TYR A 245 -14.24 3.61 12.24
CA TYR A 245 -13.86 4.87 11.61
C TYR A 245 -12.77 5.52 12.45
N THR A 246 -11.72 6.02 11.80
CA THR A 246 -10.62 6.68 12.51
C THR A 246 -10.89 8.18 12.70
N THR A 247 -10.20 8.77 13.66
CA THR A 247 -10.04 10.22 13.75
C THR A 247 -9.33 10.77 12.51
N LYS A 248 -9.54 12.06 12.24
CA LYS A 248 -8.83 12.77 11.18
C LYS A 248 -7.45 13.16 11.68
N GLU A 249 -6.41 12.64 11.04
CA GLU A 249 -5.02 12.80 11.45
C GLU A 249 -4.15 13.18 10.25
N ARG A 250 -2.83 13.39 10.47
CA ARG A 250 -1.87 13.59 9.39
C ARG A 250 -1.06 12.32 9.18
N ALA A 251 -0.88 11.93 7.92
CA ALA A 251 -0.24 10.68 7.57
C ALA A 251 1.23 10.67 8.02
N THR A 252 1.60 9.69 8.84
CA THR A 252 2.98 9.33 9.17
C THR A 252 3.33 7.99 8.52
N ALA A 253 4.62 7.63 8.52
CA ALA A 253 5.05 6.33 7.99
C ALA A 253 4.41 5.18 8.80
N GLU A 254 4.31 5.33 10.12
CA GLU A 254 3.70 4.38 11.04
C GLU A 254 2.20 4.25 10.78
N ALA A 255 1.49 5.37 10.58
CA ALA A 255 0.07 5.36 10.27
C ALA A 255 -0.21 4.61 8.96
N ILE A 256 0.54 4.91 7.89
CA ILE A 256 0.40 4.27 6.57
C ILE A 256 0.45 2.75 6.66
N VAL A 257 1.32 2.19 7.52
CA VAL A 257 1.45 0.74 7.70
C VAL A 257 0.58 0.18 8.83
N GLY A 258 -0.29 0.98 9.45
CA GLY A 258 -1.14 0.57 10.57
C GLY A 258 -0.34 0.17 11.80
N GLY A 259 0.66 0.98 12.17
CA GLY A 259 1.48 0.80 13.36
C GLY A 259 0.66 0.88 14.65
N VAL A 260 1.18 0.26 15.71
CA VAL A 260 0.52 0.30 17.02
C VAL A 260 0.45 1.73 17.52
N GLY A 261 -0.73 2.17 17.94
CA GLY A 261 -0.98 3.50 18.47
C GLY A 261 -0.94 4.63 17.44
N SER A 262 -0.82 4.34 16.14
CA SER A 262 -0.76 5.36 15.08
C SER A 262 -2.12 5.75 14.50
N LEU A 263 -3.22 5.20 15.03
CA LEU A 263 -4.58 5.43 14.57
C LEU A 263 -5.51 5.61 15.78
N GLY A 264 -6.21 6.73 15.86
CA GLY A 264 -7.31 6.92 16.82
C GLY A 264 -8.67 6.50 16.26
N VAL A 265 -9.54 6.01 17.12
CA VAL A 265 -10.93 5.68 16.79
C VAL A 265 -11.81 6.92 16.93
N SER A 266 -12.60 7.24 15.91
CA SER A 266 -13.68 8.23 16.00
C SER A 266 -15.04 7.58 16.23
N ARG A 267 -15.30 6.42 15.59
CA ARG A 267 -16.56 5.69 15.75
C ARG A 267 -16.38 4.19 15.54
N ILE A 268 -17.09 3.37 16.30
CA ILE A 268 -17.22 1.92 16.06
C ILE A 268 -18.69 1.55 15.89
N SER A 269 -19.02 0.89 14.79
CA SER A 269 -20.36 0.39 14.49
C SER A 269 -20.30 -1.11 14.19
N PRO A 270 -21.18 -1.95 14.76
CA PRO A 270 -21.33 -3.33 14.32
C PRO A 270 -21.68 -3.36 12.83
N ASP A 271 -21.23 -4.41 12.14
CA ASP A 271 -21.78 -4.70 10.81
C ASP A 271 -23.15 -5.37 11.01
N ASP A 272 -24.18 -4.90 10.30
CA ASP A 272 -25.52 -5.52 10.29
C ASP A 272 -25.52 -6.93 9.69
#